data_AF-A0A7Z9IMQ4-F1
#
_entry.id   AF-A0A7Z9IMQ4-F1
#
_cell.length_a   1.000
_cell.length_b   1.000
_cell.length_c   1.000
_cell.angle_alpha   90.00
_cell.angle_beta   90.00
_cell.angle_gamma   90.00
#
_symmetry.space_group_name_H-M   'P 1'
#
loop_
_entity.id
_entity.type
_entity.pdbx_description
1 polymer ?
#
loop_
_entity_poly.entity_id
_entity_poly.type
_entity_poly.pdbx_seq_one_letter_code
_entity_poly.pdbx_strand_id
1 'polypeptide(L)' 'MVLSDRTIREEIAAGRIVVDPLGENAIQPASIDVHLDKTFLVFRNSRLPYIDVRQSAEE' A
#
# COMPACT_ATOMS: atom_id res chain seq x y z
N MET A 1 -11.72 -14.64 -5.01
CA MET A 1 -12.94 -13.83 -5.11
C MET A 1 -12.56 -12.38 -4.95
N VAL A 2 -13.07 -11.48 -5.79
CA VAL A 2 -12.79 -10.02 -5.75
C VAL A 2 -14.04 -9.33 -5.22
N LEU A 3 -13.88 -8.30 -4.38
CA LEU A 3 -15.00 -7.53 -3.84
C LEU A 3 -15.48 -6.51 -4.87
N SER A 4 -16.80 -6.37 -5.04
CA SER A 4 -17.35 -5.27 -5.82
C SER A 4 -17.31 -3.96 -5.03
N ASP A 5 -17.44 -2.83 -5.71
CA ASP A 5 -17.62 -1.50 -5.14
C ASP A 5 -18.63 -1.46 -3.98
N ARG A 6 -19.79 -2.11 -4.14
CA ARG A 6 -20.83 -2.21 -3.11
C ARG A 6 -20.29 -2.90 -1.86
N THR A 7 -19.67 -4.06 -2.02
CA THR A 7 -19.13 -4.81 -0.88
C THR A 7 -17.95 -4.07 -0.25
N ILE A 8 -17.08 -3.44 -1.04
CA ILE A 8 -16.02 -2.57 -0.53
C ILE A 8 -16.60 -1.48 0.38
N ARG A 9 -17.67 -0.80 -0.02
CA ARG A 9 -18.35 0.22 0.79
C ARG A 9 -18.93 -0.37 2.08
N GLU A 10 -19.56 -1.54 2.01
CA GLU A 10 -20.11 -2.24 3.18
C GLU A 10 -19.02 -2.63 4.18
N GLU A 11 -17.88 -3.15 3.71
CA GLU A 11 -16.75 -3.56 4.55
C GLU A 11 -16.06 -2.36 5.22
N ILE A 12 -15.93 -1.24 4.50
CA ILE A 12 -15.42 0.03 5.04
C ILE A 12 -16.39 0.59 6.09
N ALA A 13 -17.69 0.63 5.79
CA ALA A 13 -18.70 1.11 6.73
C ALA A 13 -18.79 0.23 7.99
N ALA A 14 -18.56 -1.08 7.86
CA ALA A 14 -18.49 -2.01 8.99
C ALA A 14 -17.16 -1.94 9.77
N GLY A 15 -16.19 -1.14 9.32
CA GLY A 15 -14.88 -1.00 9.97
C GLY A 15 -13.98 -2.23 9.86
N ARG A 16 -14.33 -3.20 9.01
CA ARG A 16 -13.50 -4.41 8.78
C ARG A 16 -12.32 -4.11 7.86
N ILE A 17 -12.50 -3.16 6.95
CA ILE A 17 -11.44 -2.60 6.10
C ILE A 17 -11.32 -1.11 6.42
N VAL A 18 -10.12 -0.66 6.76
CA VAL A 18 -9.85 0.75 7.04
C VAL A 18 -8.96 1.31 5.94
N VAL A 19 -9.40 2.39 5.31
CA VAL A 19 -8.62 3.19 4.36
C VAL A 19 -8.68 4.63 4.84
N ASP A 20 -7.54 5.13 5.31
CA ASP A 20 -7.44 6.47 5.88
C ASP A 20 -6.13 7.15 5.41
N PRO A 21 -6.22 8.25 4.63
CA PRO A 21 -7.44 8.86 4.09
C PRO A 21 -8.01 8.06 2.91
N LEU A 22 -9.34 8.00 2.81
CA LEU A 22 -10.01 7.53 1.58
C LEU A 22 -10.08 8.68 0.58
N GLY A 23 -9.42 8.50 -0.57
CA GLY A 23 -9.43 9.49 -1.66
C GLY A 23 -10.84 9.73 -2.22
N GLU A 24 -11.08 10.96 -2.69
CA GLU A 24 -12.32 11.29 -3.38
C GLU A 24 -12.46 10.45 -4.66
N ASN A 25 -13.61 9.81 -4.85
CA ASN A 25 -13.88 8.92 -5.99
C ASN A 25 -12.87 7.77 -6.17
N ALA A 26 -12.17 7.36 -5.10
CA ALA A 26 -11.19 6.28 -5.17
C ALA A 26 -11.81 4.88 -5.28
N ILE A 27 -13.08 4.70 -4.93
CA ILE A 27 -13.76 3.39 -5.02
C ILE A 27 -14.19 3.14 -6.47
N GLN A 28 -13.62 2.11 -7.08
CA GLN A 28 -13.89 1.62 -8.43
C GLN A 28 -14.73 0.34 -8.39
N PRO A 29 -15.28 -0.16 -9.53
CA PRO A 29 -16.21 -1.30 -9.56
C PRO A 29 -15.75 -2.56 -8.83
N ALA A 30 -14.44 -2.79 -8.72
CA ALA A 30 -13.87 -3.91 -7.99
C ALA A 30 -12.47 -3.62 -7.41
N SER A 31 -12.17 -2.35 -7.12
CA SER A 31 -10.86 -1.92 -6.60
C SER A 31 -10.96 -0.58 -5.86
N ILE A 32 -9.86 -0.17 -5.21
CA ILE A 32 -9.69 1.17 -4.65
C ILE A 32 -8.40 1.76 -5.24
N ASP A 33 -8.49 2.95 -5.82
CA ASP A 33 -7.33 3.71 -6.28
C ASP A 33 -6.51 4.22 -5.09
N VAL A 34 -5.19 4.11 -5.18
CA VAL A 34 -4.26 4.54 -4.12
C VAL A 34 -3.32 5.64 -4.62
N HIS A 35 -2.87 6.49 -3.69
CA HIS A 35 -1.97 7.60 -3.99
C HIS A 35 -0.53 7.25 -3.61
N LEU A 36 0.42 7.78 -4.38
CA LEU A 36 1.84 7.69 -4.08
C LEU A 36 2.19 8.61 -2.91
N ASP A 37 2.90 8.09 -1.92
CA ASP A 37 3.42 8.90 -0.82
C ASP A 37 4.74 9.60 -1.20
N LYS A 38 5.16 10.58 -0.40
CA LYS A 38 6.36 11.40 -0.63
C LYS A 38 7.69 10.70 -0.34
N THR A 39 7.68 9.56 0.36
CA THR A 39 8.92 8.89 0.80
C THR A 39 9.36 7.83 -0.19
N PHE A 40 10.66 7.81 -0.49
CA PHE A 40 11.28 6.80 -1.35
C PHE A 40 12.46 6.16 -0.62
N LEU A 41 12.55 4.83 -0.72
CA LEU A 41 13.73 4.09 -0.30
C LEU A 41 14.68 3.95 -1.48
N VAL A 42 15.97 4.20 -1.24
CA VAL A 42 17.02 4.13 -2.26
C VAL A 42 18.14 3.21 -1.81
N PHE A 43 18.63 2.38 -2.73
CA PHE A 43 19.82 1.58 -2.48
C PHE A 43 21.08 2.42 -2.72
N ARG A 44 21.97 2.47 -1.72
CA ARG A 44 23.29 3.10 -1.84
C ARG A 44 24.33 2.07 -2.28
N ASN A 45 24.26 1.65 -3.55
CA ASN A 45 25.06 0.56 -4.13
C ASN A 45 26.57 0.76 -4.10
N SER A 46 27.07 1.97 -3.79
CA SER A 46 28.51 2.21 -3.64
C SER A 46 29.09 1.64 -2.34
N ARG A 47 28.26 1.21 -1.39
CA ARG A 47 28.71 0.77 -0.05
C ARG A 47 28.84 -0.74 0.09
N LEU A 48 28.05 -1.51 -0.65
CA LEU A 48 27.98 -2.97 -0.52
C LEU A 48 28.00 -3.63 -1.90
N PRO A 49 28.79 -4.70 -2.09
CA PRO A 49 28.89 -5.40 -3.37
C PRO A 49 27.66 -6.26 -3.69
N TYR A 50 26.88 -6.65 -2.68
CA TYR A 50 25.66 -7.44 -2.82
C TYR A 50 24.75 -7.23 -1.60
N ILE A 51 23.50 -7.72 -1.71
CA ILE A 51 22.52 -7.71 -0.62
C ILE A 51 22.55 -9.08 0.06
N ASP A 52 22.76 -9.11 1.38
CA ASP A 52 22.59 -10.31 2.21
C ASP A 52 21.35 -10.17 3.08
N VAL A 53 20.35 -11.02 2.85
CA VAL A 53 19.08 -11.03 3.59
C VAL A 53 19.22 -11.48 5.05
N ARG A 54 20.38 -12.05 5.44
CA ARG A 54 20.68 -12.46 6.82
C ARG A 54 21.25 -11.31 7.66
N GLN A 55 21.66 -10.23 7.03
CA GLN A 55 22.22 -9.04 7.68
C GLN A 55 21.17 -7.92 7.64
N SER A 56 21.11 -7.09 8.69
CA SER A 56 20.21 -5.94 8.68
C SER A 56 20.71 -4.89 7.69
N ALA A 57 19.79 -4.30 6.93
CA ALA A 57 20.06 -3.14 6.08
C ALA A 57 20.17 -1.82 6.88
N GLU A 58 19.92 -1.88 8.20
CA GLU A 58 20.01 -0.77 9.14
C GLU A 58 21.38 -0.77 9.82
N GLU A 59 22.35 -0.08 9.20
CA GLU A 59 23.46 0.63 9.85
C GLU A 59 23.56 2.06 9.29
#